data_AF-A0A7W1M8N3-F1
#
_entry.id   AF-A0A7W1M8N3-F1
#
_cell.length_a   1.000
_cell.length_b   1.000
_cell.length_c   1.000
_cell.angle_alpha   90.00
_cell.angle_beta   90.00
_cell.angle_gamma   90.00
#
_symmetry.space_group_name_H-M   'P 1'
#
loop_
_entity.id
_entity.type
_entity.pdbx_description
1 polymer ?
#
loop_
_entity_poly.entity_id
_entity_poly.type
_entity_poly.pdbx_seq_one_letter_code
_entity_poly.pdbx_strand_id
1 'polypeptide(L)'
;MKRYFLLFFMCLFSQIPAWAMDSDDEESTHSLSKHIGVRSNGSSTCSIMDPRGCRGVTFEVQKTFVALSGSPFDPRHKPRTMCIEVELKVEIETQTETFLLEKERHSVLAELPIEEGDYRIRCNTRNGGFRCLEAFPTDDVVRPRIELRDQDQKWTVKSTREGYYTLSCVTRNGGVRYLEAFPRKNIIRPRIESRDQDQEWSITPWSTQPAHSNIYRISCLTKNGGLRCLEAYPKDDLVRPSNESFDQDQMWQFISWQTIKD
;
A
#
# COMPACT_ATOMS: atom_id res chain seq x y z
N MET A 1 -26.09 -12.71 -10.20
CA MET A 1 -24.73 -13.02 -10.70
C MET A 1 -23.70 -11.98 -10.24
N LYS A 2 -23.76 -10.70 -10.66
CA LYS A 2 -22.74 -9.67 -10.29
C LYS A 2 -22.39 -9.57 -8.79
N ARG A 3 -23.38 -9.68 -7.88
CA ARG A 3 -23.12 -9.66 -6.41
C ARG A 3 -22.40 -10.90 -5.88
N TYR A 4 -22.71 -12.08 -6.43
CA TYR A 4 -22.07 -13.35 -6.04
C TYR A 4 -20.62 -13.43 -6.56
N PHE A 5 -20.37 -12.78 -7.70
CA PHE A 5 -19.05 -12.70 -8.32
C PHE A 5 -18.05 -11.88 -7.48
N LEU A 6 -18.48 -10.74 -6.93
CA LEU A 6 -17.63 -9.91 -6.05
C LEU A 6 -17.24 -10.65 -4.76
N LEU A 7 -18.20 -11.36 -4.15
CA LEU A 7 -17.98 -12.18 -2.94
C LEU A 7 -17.02 -13.35 -3.20
N PHE A 8 -17.14 -13.98 -4.38
CA PHE A 8 -16.23 -15.04 -4.82
C PHE A 8 -14.79 -14.55 -4.96
N PHE A 9 -14.57 -13.40 -5.61
CA PHE A 9 -13.23 -12.81 -5.76
C PHE A 9 -12.58 -12.47 -4.41
N MET A 10 -13.34 -11.93 -3.46
CA MET A 10 -12.83 -11.66 -2.12
C MET A 10 -12.39 -12.94 -1.40
N CYS A 11 -13.13 -14.04 -1.57
CA CYS A 11 -12.74 -15.35 -1.01
C CYS A 11 -11.49 -15.92 -1.71
N LEU A 12 -11.41 -15.83 -3.04
CA LEU A 12 -10.29 -16.37 -3.81
C LEU A 12 -8.96 -15.72 -3.41
N PHE A 13 -8.93 -14.39 -3.28
CA PHE A 13 -7.71 -13.67 -2.88
C PHE A 13 -7.28 -13.94 -1.44
N SER A 14 -8.19 -14.34 -0.55
CA SER A 14 -7.85 -14.74 0.82
C SER A 14 -7.15 -16.11 0.91
N GLN A 15 -7.20 -16.91 -0.16
CA GLN A 15 -6.69 -18.29 -0.18
C GLN A 15 -5.36 -18.45 -0.94
N ILE A 16 -4.85 -17.41 -1.61
CA ILE A 16 -3.54 -17.46 -2.28
C ILE A 16 -2.45 -17.38 -1.21
N PRO A 17 -1.67 -18.45 -0.97
CA PRO A 17 -0.62 -18.42 0.05
C PRO A 17 0.53 -17.51 -0.37
N ALA A 18 1.10 -16.77 0.58
CA ALA A 18 2.24 -15.87 0.33
C ALA A 18 3.46 -16.59 -0.29
N TRP A 19 3.64 -17.89 -0.05
CA TRP A 19 4.76 -18.68 -0.56
C TRP A 19 4.69 -19.01 -2.06
N ALA A 20 3.55 -18.81 -2.72
CA ALA A 20 3.47 -18.94 -4.19
C ALA A 20 4.23 -17.81 -4.94
N MET A 21 4.88 -16.90 -4.20
CA MET A 21 5.69 -15.78 -4.72
C MET A 21 7.20 -16.04 -4.70
N ASP A 22 7.66 -17.12 -4.05
CA ASP A 22 9.07 -17.51 -4.00
C ASP A 22 9.31 -18.74 -4.89
N SER A 23 9.72 -18.52 -6.13
CA SER A 23 10.40 -19.55 -6.92
C SER A 23 11.72 -18.98 -7.42
N ASP A 24 12.77 -19.19 -6.64
CA ASP A 24 14.16 -19.07 -7.07
C ASP A 24 14.53 -20.30 -7.90
N ASP A 25 14.48 -20.17 -9.22
CA ASP A 25 15.18 -21.07 -10.13
C ASP A 25 16.34 -20.28 -10.77
N GLU A 26 17.55 -20.52 -10.26
CA GLU A 26 18.80 -20.11 -10.90
C GLU A 26 18.99 -20.89 -12.21
N GLU A 27 18.89 -20.23 -13.37
CA GLU A 27 19.68 -20.63 -14.54
C GLU A 27 19.89 -19.52 -15.57
N SER A 28 21.08 -19.58 -16.17
CA SER A 28 21.88 -18.54 -16.80
C SER A 28 21.36 -17.92 -18.12
N THR A 29 21.78 -16.67 -18.30
CA THR A 29 21.97 -15.87 -19.54
C THR A 29 21.39 -16.40 -20.86
N HIS A 30 20.29 -15.78 -21.32
CA HIS A 30 20.15 -15.22 -22.67
C HIS A 30 18.92 -14.28 -22.74
N SER A 31 19.08 -13.16 -23.44
CA SER A 31 18.07 -12.11 -23.68
C SER A 31 16.87 -12.65 -24.46
N LEU A 32 15.76 -12.88 -23.75
CA LEU A 32 14.39 -12.98 -24.27
C LEU A 32 13.48 -12.50 -23.13
N SER A 33 12.41 -11.77 -23.45
CA SER A 33 11.40 -11.35 -22.48
C SER A 33 10.82 -12.59 -21.79
N LYS A 34 11.35 -12.98 -20.62
CA LYS A 34 10.83 -14.11 -19.85
C LYS A 34 9.46 -13.73 -19.30
N HIS A 35 8.42 -14.36 -19.83
CA HIS A 35 7.14 -14.47 -19.15
C HIS A 35 7.26 -15.58 -18.12
N ILE A 36 7.39 -15.22 -16.84
CA ILE A 36 7.28 -16.18 -15.75
C ILE A 36 5.78 -16.40 -15.56
N GLY A 37 5.28 -17.54 -16.03
CA GLY A 37 3.91 -17.98 -15.82
C GLY A 37 3.89 -19.04 -14.73
N VAL A 38 3.39 -18.69 -13.55
CA VAL A 38 3.10 -19.69 -12.52
C VAL A 38 1.74 -20.30 -12.84
N ARG A 39 1.72 -21.60 -13.13
CA ARG A 39 0.48 -22.39 -13.22
C ARG A 39 0.28 -23.11 -11.90
N SER A 40 -0.75 -22.74 -11.15
CA SER A 40 -1.24 -23.57 -10.04
C SER A 40 -2.54 -24.25 -10.46
N ASN A 41 -2.58 -25.57 -10.28
CA ASN A 41 -3.80 -26.37 -10.43
C ASN A 41 -4.34 -26.63 -9.02
N GLY A 42 -5.12 -25.70 -8.48
CA GLY A 42 -5.83 -25.86 -7.22
C GLY A 42 -7.33 -25.79 -7.46
N SER A 43 -8.06 -26.88 -7.21
CA SER A 43 -9.54 -26.85 -7.21
C SER A 43 -9.98 -26.29 -5.86
N SER A 44 -10.49 -25.06 -5.87
CA SER A 44 -11.14 -24.45 -4.71
C SER A 44 -12.62 -24.31 -5.01
N THR A 45 -13.44 -25.02 -4.24
CA THR A 45 -14.90 -24.96 -4.35
C THR A 45 -15.45 -24.00 -3.31
N CYS A 46 -16.12 -22.94 -3.77
CA CYS A 46 -16.90 -22.07 -2.89
C CYS A 46 -18.38 -22.26 -3.21
N SER A 47 -19.17 -22.57 -2.17
CA SER A 47 -20.62 -22.72 -2.28
C SER A 47 -21.29 -21.52 -1.62
N ILE A 48 -22.04 -20.74 -2.39
CA ILE A 48 -22.85 -19.65 -1.84
C ILE A 48 -24.29 -20.13 -1.75
N MET A 49 -24.83 -20.22 -0.54
CA MET A 49 -26.25 -20.48 -0.31
C MET A 49 -27.04 -19.17 -0.34
N ASP A 50 -28.10 -19.12 -1.14
CA ASP A 50 -29.08 -18.02 -1.08
C ASP A 50 -29.77 -18.07 0.31
N PRO A 51 -29.84 -16.96 1.07
CA PRO A 51 -30.56 -16.90 2.34
C PRO A 51 -32.06 -17.24 2.22
N ARG A 52 -32.62 -17.30 1.01
CA ARG A 52 -33.99 -17.76 0.74
C ARG A 52 -34.11 -19.28 0.54
N GLY A 53 -33.04 -20.05 0.77
CA GLY A 53 -33.09 -21.52 0.84
C GLY A 53 -33.25 -22.25 -0.50
N CYS A 54 -33.11 -21.54 -1.63
CA CYS A 54 -33.31 -22.12 -2.95
C CYS A 54 -32.09 -21.86 -3.82
N ARG A 55 -31.29 -22.92 -4.04
CA ARG A 55 -30.16 -23.08 -4.98
C ARG A 55 -28.77 -22.85 -4.38
N GLY A 56 -27.98 -23.93 -4.34
CA GLY A 56 -26.53 -23.85 -4.22
C GLY A 56 -25.92 -23.42 -5.55
N VAL A 57 -24.99 -22.47 -5.51
CA VAL A 57 -24.10 -22.17 -6.65
C VAL A 57 -22.72 -22.62 -6.25
N THR A 58 -22.14 -23.53 -7.03
CA THR A 58 -20.76 -23.99 -6.82
C THR A 58 -19.88 -23.35 -7.88
N PHE A 59 -18.83 -22.67 -7.43
CA PHE A 59 -17.78 -22.13 -8.28
C PHE A 59 -16.56 -23.04 -8.20
N GLU A 60 -16.09 -23.52 -9.35
CA GLU A 60 -14.84 -24.26 -9.47
C GLU A 60 -13.83 -23.42 -10.27
N VAL A 61 -12.69 -23.09 -9.66
CA VAL A 61 -11.57 -22.46 -10.37
C VAL A 61 -10.83 -23.55 -11.14
N GLN A 62 -10.78 -23.44 -12.47
CA GLN A 62 -10.08 -24.44 -13.28
C GLN A 62 -8.61 -24.10 -13.43
N LYS A 63 -8.29 -22.82 -13.67
CA LYS A 63 -6.91 -22.34 -13.84
C LYS A 63 -6.79 -20.91 -13.37
N THR A 64 -5.66 -20.61 -12.73
CA THR A 64 -5.21 -19.24 -12.48
C THR A 64 -3.86 -19.06 -13.16
N PHE A 65 -3.77 -18.05 -14.02
CA PHE A 65 -2.52 -17.62 -14.65
C PHE A 65 -2.09 -16.31 -14.03
N VAL A 66 -0.91 -16.29 -13.43
CA VAL A 66 -0.27 -15.05 -12.98
C VAL A 66 0.86 -14.76 -13.94
N ALA A 67 0.79 -13.60 -14.60
CA ALA A 67 1.86 -13.10 -15.45
C ALA A 67 2.38 -11.78 -14.88
N LEU A 68 3.67 -11.74 -14.56
CA LEU A 68 4.37 -10.51 -14.22
C LEU A 68 5.02 -9.95 -15.49
N SER A 69 4.80 -8.67 -15.77
CA SER A 69 5.45 -7.98 -16.89
C SER A 69 6.24 -6.77 -16.39
N GLY A 70 7.55 -6.71 -16.73
CA GLY A 70 8.45 -5.59 -16.43
C GLY A 70 9.87 -6.03 -16.02
N SER A 71 10.89 -5.34 -16.55
CA SER A 71 12.31 -5.59 -16.21
C SER A 71 12.64 -5.13 -14.78
N PRO A 72 13.42 -5.88 -13.98
CA PRO A 72 13.81 -5.46 -12.62
C PRO A 72 14.79 -4.28 -12.55
N PHE A 73 15.44 -3.91 -13.67
CA PHE A 73 16.65 -3.08 -13.61
C PHE A 73 16.66 -1.85 -14.54
N ASP A 74 15.51 -1.42 -15.09
CA ASP A 74 15.47 -0.21 -15.92
C ASP A 74 14.49 0.85 -15.38
N PRO A 75 14.99 1.97 -14.81
CA PRO A 75 14.16 3.06 -14.31
C PRO A 75 13.37 3.81 -15.40
N ARG A 76 13.59 3.48 -16.69
CA ARG A 76 12.81 4.04 -17.82
C ARG A 76 11.59 3.21 -18.21
N HIS A 77 11.39 2.03 -17.61
CA HIS A 77 10.26 1.16 -17.93
C HIS A 77 9.03 1.45 -17.07
N LYS A 78 7.84 1.30 -17.67
CA LYS A 78 6.54 1.47 -17.01
C LYS A 78 6.41 0.53 -15.79
N PRO A 79 5.60 0.89 -14.78
CA PRO A 79 5.39 0.07 -13.58
C PRO A 79 5.06 -1.38 -13.91
N ARG A 80 5.57 -2.32 -13.09
CA ARG A 80 5.27 -3.74 -13.23
C ARG A 80 3.76 -3.93 -13.18
N THR A 81 3.19 -4.48 -14.25
CA THR A 81 1.77 -4.83 -14.28
C THR A 81 1.67 -6.32 -14.00
N MET A 82 1.01 -6.67 -12.90
CA MET A 82 0.63 -8.04 -12.60
C MET A 82 -0.73 -8.29 -13.26
N CYS A 83 -0.75 -9.25 -14.19
CA CYS A 83 -1.96 -9.70 -14.84
C CYS A 83 -2.34 -11.04 -14.23
N ILE A 84 -3.55 -11.12 -13.65
CA ILE A 84 -4.12 -12.37 -13.18
C ILE A 84 -5.25 -12.74 -14.14
N GLU A 85 -5.13 -13.87 -14.84
CA GLU A 85 -6.22 -14.45 -15.62
C GLU A 85 -6.80 -15.64 -14.84
N VAL A 86 -8.10 -15.62 -14.53
CA VAL A 86 -8.79 -16.69 -13.82
C VAL A 86 -9.83 -17.32 -14.75
N GLU A 87 -9.75 -18.63 -14.95
CA GLU A 87 -10.74 -19.44 -15.69
C GLU A 87 -11.69 -20.09 -14.67
N LEU A 88 -12.97 -19.68 -14.69
CA LEU A 88 -13.99 -20.14 -13.75
C LEU A 88 -15.02 -21.03 -14.45
N LYS A 89 -15.29 -22.20 -13.86
CA LYS A 89 -16.44 -23.04 -14.21
C LYS A 89 -17.49 -22.87 -13.13
N VAL A 90 -18.72 -22.55 -13.53
CA VAL A 90 -19.86 -22.36 -12.63
C VAL A 90 -20.86 -23.48 -12.86
N GLU A 91 -21.17 -24.25 -11.83
CA GLU A 91 -22.22 -25.26 -11.86
C GLU A 91 -23.40 -24.80 -10.99
N ILE A 92 -24.59 -24.74 -11.60
CA ILE A 92 -25.84 -24.39 -10.92
C ILE A 92 -26.73 -25.64 -10.92
N GLU A 93 -27.18 -26.04 -9.74
CA GLU A 93 -27.83 -27.34 -9.43
C GLU A 93 -29.13 -27.66 -10.21
N THR A 94 -29.59 -26.76 -11.09
CA THR A 94 -30.80 -26.99 -11.90
C THR A 94 -30.60 -26.84 -13.40
N GLN A 95 -29.41 -26.44 -13.87
CA GLN A 95 -29.10 -26.24 -15.29
C GLN A 95 -27.59 -26.07 -15.49
N THR A 96 -26.96 -26.95 -16.28
CA THR A 96 -25.58 -26.78 -16.72
C THR A 96 -25.54 -25.77 -17.86
N GLU A 97 -25.56 -24.48 -17.54
CA GLU A 97 -25.26 -23.42 -18.51
C GLU A 97 -23.77 -23.10 -18.47
N THR A 98 -23.06 -23.37 -19.57
CA THR A 98 -21.67 -22.99 -19.74
C THR A 98 -21.61 -21.51 -20.08
N PHE A 99 -21.32 -20.67 -19.09
CA PHE A 99 -21.05 -19.24 -19.34
C PHE A 99 -19.61 -19.08 -19.81
N LEU A 100 -19.42 -18.65 -21.06
CA LEU A 100 -18.14 -18.07 -21.49
C LEU A 100 -18.01 -16.71 -20.79
N LEU A 101 -17.27 -16.70 -19.69
CA LEU A 101 -16.93 -15.47 -18.99
C LEU A 101 -16.12 -14.60 -19.95
N GLU A 102 -16.66 -13.46 -20.35
CA GLU A 102 -15.88 -12.46 -21.08
C GLU A 102 -14.63 -12.13 -20.25
N LYS A 103 -13.49 -12.13 -20.94
CA LYS A 103 -12.15 -11.94 -20.40
C LYS A 103 -12.02 -10.57 -19.72
N GLU A 104 -12.49 -10.44 -18.48
CA GLU A 104 -12.22 -9.26 -17.67
C GLU A 104 -10.78 -9.33 -17.17
N ARG A 105 -9.88 -8.71 -17.94
CA ARG A 105 -8.50 -8.43 -17.54
C ARG A 105 -8.52 -7.51 -16.32
N HIS A 106 -8.57 -8.09 -15.14
CA HIS A 106 -8.25 -7.37 -13.92
C HIS A 106 -6.72 -7.28 -13.85
N SER A 107 -6.16 -6.18 -14.33
CA SER A 107 -4.79 -5.81 -13.97
C SER A 107 -4.81 -5.52 -12.47
N VAL A 108 -4.38 -6.49 -11.67
CA VAL A 108 -4.06 -6.22 -10.27
C VAL A 108 -2.80 -5.38 -10.34
N LEU A 109 -2.94 -4.06 -10.17
CA LEU A 109 -1.78 -3.21 -9.95
C LEU A 109 -1.16 -3.70 -8.65
N ALA A 110 -0.11 -4.51 -8.76
CA ALA A 110 0.72 -4.86 -7.62
C ALA A 110 1.12 -3.53 -6.98
N GLU A 111 0.76 -3.35 -5.71
CA GLU A 111 1.06 -2.13 -4.97
C GLU A 111 2.58 -1.97 -4.96
N LEU A 112 3.10 -1.07 -5.78
CA LEU A 112 4.53 -0.85 -5.83
C LEU A 112 4.94 -0.14 -4.53
N PRO A 113 5.99 -0.63 -3.86
CA PRO A 113 6.54 0.04 -2.70
C PRO A 113 6.91 1.49 -3.06
N ILE A 114 6.78 2.40 -2.09
CA ILE A 114 7.29 3.77 -2.30
C ILE A 114 8.81 3.71 -2.54
N GLU A 115 9.26 4.50 -3.52
CA GLU A 115 10.69 4.63 -3.81
C GLU A 115 11.43 5.31 -2.63
N GLU A 116 12.68 4.93 -2.41
CA GLU A 116 13.52 5.62 -1.44
C GLU A 116 13.97 6.98 -1.97
N GLY A 117 14.11 7.95 -1.07
CA GLY A 117 14.58 9.28 -1.46
C GLY A 117 14.10 10.39 -0.56
N ASP A 118 14.30 11.61 -1.05
CA ASP A 118 13.88 12.83 -0.36
C ASP A 118 12.51 13.29 -0.83
N TYR A 119 11.62 13.55 0.12
CA TYR A 119 10.24 13.92 -0.13
C TYR A 119 9.82 15.12 0.72
N ARG A 120 8.84 15.85 0.19
CA ARG A 120 7.91 16.64 0.99
C ARG A 120 6.65 15.80 1.19
N ILE A 121 6.22 15.66 2.44
CA ILE A 121 5.06 14.85 2.82
C ILE A 121 3.90 15.80 3.14
N ARG A 122 2.84 15.76 2.34
CA ARG A 122 1.76 16.76 2.32
C ARG A 122 0.42 16.13 2.66
N CYS A 123 -0.32 16.71 3.60
CA CYS A 123 -1.72 16.34 3.85
C CYS A 123 -2.67 17.38 3.22
N ASN A 124 -3.82 16.92 2.75
CA ASN A 124 -4.95 17.78 2.44
C ASN A 124 -5.99 17.65 3.56
N THR A 125 -6.33 18.76 4.18
CA THR A 125 -7.18 18.74 5.36
C THR A 125 -8.44 19.53 5.09
N ARG A 126 -9.58 19.02 5.57
CA ARG A 126 -10.91 19.58 5.26
C ARG A 126 -11.04 21.07 5.59
N ASN A 127 -10.25 21.59 6.53
CA ASN A 127 -10.36 22.96 7.05
C ASN A 127 -9.06 23.78 6.97
N GLY A 128 -7.96 23.22 6.45
CA GLY A 128 -6.63 23.87 6.49
C GLY A 128 -5.99 24.06 5.12
N GLY A 129 -6.58 23.51 4.05
CA GLY A 129 -5.91 23.42 2.76
C GLY A 129 -4.70 22.48 2.82
N PHE A 130 -3.78 22.66 1.87
CA PHE A 130 -2.55 21.87 1.84
C PHE A 130 -1.60 22.27 2.96
N ARG A 131 -1.10 21.27 3.68
CA ARG A 131 -0.13 21.41 4.77
C ARG A 131 0.96 20.34 4.63
N CYS A 132 2.18 20.66 5.04
CA CYS A 132 3.33 19.78 4.98
C CYS A 132 3.74 19.32 6.37
N LEU A 133 4.20 18.08 6.46
CA LEU A 133 4.76 17.51 7.68
C LEU A 133 6.07 18.24 8.01
N GLU A 134 6.16 18.85 9.18
CA GLU A 134 7.33 19.62 9.60
C GLU A 134 7.82 19.13 10.97
N ALA A 135 9.12 18.86 11.07
CA ALA A 135 9.78 18.51 12.33
C ALA A 135 10.29 19.77 13.03
N PHE A 136 9.72 20.13 14.18
CA PHE A 136 10.16 21.30 14.95
C PHE A 136 11.28 20.93 15.93
N PRO A 137 12.51 21.45 15.76
CA PRO A 137 13.61 21.12 16.67
C PRO A 137 13.45 21.70 18.08
N THR A 138 12.74 22.82 18.26
CA THR A 138 12.56 23.46 19.58
C THR A 138 11.55 22.76 20.47
N ASP A 139 10.45 22.29 19.87
CA ASP A 139 9.31 21.79 20.65
C ASP A 139 9.26 20.27 20.71
N ASP A 140 10.13 19.57 19.95
CA ASP A 140 10.18 18.10 19.90
C ASP A 140 8.81 17.52 19.47
N VAL A 141 8.15 18.20 18.53
CA VAL A 141 6.82 17.85 17.98
C VAL A 141 6.84 17.93 16.46
N VAL A 142 6.08 17.06 15.81
CA VAL A 142 5.79 17.15 14.37
C VAL A 142 4.43 17.81 14.15
N ARG A 143 4.35 18.80 13.25
CA ARG A 143 3.13 19.58 13.00
C ARG A 143 2.82 19.68 11.51
N PRO A 144 1.55 19.83 11.12
CA PRO A 144 1.16 20.12 9.75
C PRO A 144 1.23 21.63 9.49
N ARG A 145 2.22 22.09 8.71
CA ARG A 145 2.49 23.51 8.48
C ARG A 145 2.22 23.95 7.06
N ILE A 146 2.14 25.26 6.82
CA ILE A 146 2.08 25.79 5.46
C ILE A 146 3.30 25.31 4.67
N GLU A 147 3.14 25.11 3.38
CA GLU A 147 4.24 24.67 2.52
C GLU A 147 5.33 25.74 2.47
N LEU A 148 6.51 25.39 2.98
CA LEU A 148 7.71 26.21 2.98
C LEU A 148 8.85 25.42 2.34
N ARG A 149 9.80 26.12 1.73
CA ARG A 149 11.07 25.51 1.32
C ARG A 149 12.03 25.48 2.50
N ASP A 150 11.65 24.77 3.55
CA ASP A 150 12.46 24.60 4.75
C ASP A 150 12.98 23.16 4.82
N GLN A 151 14.21 22.99 5.32
CA GLN A 151 14.81 21.68 5.58
C GLN A 151 14.03 20.89 6.64
N ASP A 152 13.34 21.58 7.54
CA ASP A 152 12.46 20.98 8.55
C ASP A 152 11.20 20.32 7.93
N GLN A 153 10.92 20.56 6.64
CA GLN A 153 9.87 19.91 5.83
C GLN A 153 10.43 18.90 4.81
N LYS A 154 11.75 18.69 4.79
CA LYS A 154 12.42 17.71 3.92
C LYS A 154 12.56 16.40 4.68
N TRP A 155 11.92 15.34 4.19
CA TRP A 155 11.93 14.02 4.79
C TRP A 155 12.61 13.01 3.87
N THR A 156 13.61 12.30 4.38
CA THR A 156 14.25 11.18 3.70
C THR A 156 13.55 9.88 4.10
N VAL A 157 13.02 9.18 3.09
CA VAL A 157 12.40 7.86 3.18
C VAL A 157 13.46 6.80 2.86
N LYS A 158 13.64 5.83 3.75
CA LYS A 158 14.59 4.74 3.57
C LYS A 158 14.00 3.41 4.03
N SER A 159 14.14 2.35 3.24
CA SER A 159 13.71 1.02 3.61
C SER A 159 14.56 0.48 4.76
N THR A 160 13.89 -0.15 5.70
CA THR A 160 14.52 -0.86 6.83
C THR A 160 14.49 -2.36 6.60
N ARG A 161 13.35 -2.84 6.11
CA ARG A 161 13.03 -4.21 5.73
C ARG A 161 11.83 -4.18 4.79
N GLU A 162 11.51 -5.30 4.17
CA GLU A 162 10.40 -5.40 3.22
C GLU A 162 9.10 -4.81 3.77
N GLY A 163 8.57 -3.79 3.08
CA GLY A 163 7.32 -3.10 3.44
C GLY A 163 7.41 -2.07 4.58
N TYR A 164 8.59 -1.85 5.17
CA TYR A 164 8.79 -0.91 6.28
C TYR A 164 9.92 0.08 6.03
N TYR A 165 9.71 1.31 6.49
CA TYR A 165 10.55 2.46 6.20
C TYR A 165 10.83 3.28 7.47
N THR A 166 11.98 3.94 7.50
CA THR A 166 12.20 5.09 8.38
C THR A 166 11.89 6.38 7.64
N LEU A 167 11.29 7.33 8.35
CA LEU A 167 11.11 8.71 7.89
C LEU A 167 12.04 9.60 8.72
N SER A 168 13.05 10.20 8.09
CA SER A 168 14.03 11.03 8.79
C SER A 168 14.08 12.45 8.23
N CYS A 169 14.44 13.42 9.06
CA CYS A 169 14.54 14.84 8.71
C CYS A 169 15.83 15.43 9.30
N VAL A 170 16.52 16.27 8.54
CA VAL A 170 17.68 17.02 9.01
C VAL A 170 17.18 18.36 9.56
N THR A 171 16.98 18.41 10.87
CA THR A 171 16.43 19.60 11.54
C THR A 171 17.49 20.69 11.72
N ARG A 172 17.11 21.98 11.60
CA ARG A 172 18.04 23.13 11.68
C ARG A 172 18.97 23.13 12.89
N ASN A 173 18.47 22.70 14.05
CA ASN A 173 19.18 22.79 15.32
C ASN A 173 19.37 21.43 16.01
N GLY A 174 18.93 20.32 15.40
CA GLY A 174 18.92 19.00 16.05
C GLY A 174 19.72 17.93 15.32
N GLY A 175 20.19 18.18 14.10
CA GLY A 175 20.74 17.14 13.23
C GLY A 175 19.65 16.20 12.73
N VAL A 176 20.02 14.96 12.41
CA VAL A 176 19.09 13.95 11.89
C VAL A 176 18.12 13.52 13.01
N ARG A 177 16.83 13.52 12.68
CA ARG A 177 15.75 13.04 13.54
C ARG A 177 14.83 12.10 12.77
N TYR A 178 14.28 11.12 13.44
CA TYR A 178 13.41 10.08 12.92
C TYR A 178 12.00 10.27 13.45
N LEU A 179 11.00 10.09 12.60
CA LEU A 179 9.61 10.14 12.99
C LEU A 179 9.29 8.97 13.93
N GLU A 180 8.82 9.26 15.14
CA GLU A 180 8.50 8.25 16.14
C GLU A 180 7.10 8.45 16.71
N ALA A 181 6.34 7.35 16.80
CA ALA A 181 5.00 7.33 17.36
C ALA A 181 5.00 7.07 18.87
N PHE A 182 4.25 7.86 19.64
CA PHE A 182 4.05 7.63 21.07
C PHE A 182 2.55 7.47 21.39
N PRO A 183 1.93 6.29 21.14
CA PRO A 183 0.49 6.10 21.25
C PRO A 183 -0.09 6.44 22.62
N ARG A 184 0.60 6.09 23.71
CA ARG A 184 0.14 6.37 25.09
C ARG A 184 0.04 7.87 25.39
N LYS A 185 0.87 8.68 24.72
CA LYS A 185 0.89 10.14 24.83
C LYS A 185 0.10 10.81 23.71
N ASN A 186 -0.47 10.02 22.79
CA ASN A 186 -1.18 10.48 21.60
C ASN A 186 -0.40 11.56 20.82
N ILE A 187 0.89 11.34 20.59
CA ILE A 187 1.77 12.32 19.95
C ILE A 187 2.77 11.65 19.01
N ILE A 188 3.16 12.38 17.97
CA ILE A 188 4.26 12.04 17.06
C ILE A 188 5.41 13.02 17.29
N ARG A 189 6.64 12.52 17.39
CA ARG A 189 7.81 13.36 17.68
C ARG A 189 9.01 13.01 16.79
N PRO A 190 9.88 13.99 16.48
CA PRO A 190 11.17 13.74 15.87
C PRO A 190 12.19 13.29 16.93
N ARG A 191 12.74 12.09 16.82
CA ARG A 191 13.67 11.50 17.80
C ARG A 191 15.02 11.14 17.21
N ILE A 192 16.02 10.92 18.05
CA ILE A 192 17.28 10.29 17.58
C ILE A 192 17.00 8.87 17.13
N GLU A 193 17.82 8.32 16.23
CA GLU A 193 17.68 6.93 15.80
C GLU A 193 17.74 5.99 17.01
N SER A 194 16.73 5.15 17.17
CA SER A 194 16.67 4.13 18.21
C SER A 194 16.50 2.72 17.66
N ARG A 195 16.12 2.60 16.37
CA ARG A 195 15.71 1.34 15.73
C ARG A 195 14.56 0.65 16.46
N ASP A 196 13.77 1.42 17.22
CA ASP A 196 12.55 0.93 17.83
C ASP A 196 11.48 0.76 16.73
N GLN A 197 10.58 -0.19 16.93
CA GLN A 197 9.43 -0.43 16.07
C GLN A 197 8.55 0.82 15.95
N ASP A 198 8.53 1.66 16.98
CA ASP A 198 7.81 2.94 16.98
C ASP A 198 8.43 3.98 15.99
N GLN A 199 9.60 3.72 15.40
CA GLN A 199 10.25 4.48 14.31
C GLN A 199 10.13 3.80 12.93
N GLU A 200 9.55 2.61 12.85
CA GLU A 200 9.32 1.89 11.61
C GLU A 200 7.90 2.10 11.11
N TRP A 201 7.78 2.52 9.86
CA TRP A 201 6.54 2.92 9.23
C TRP A 201 6.25 2.09 7.98
N SER A 202 5.05 1.55 7.88
CA SER A 202 4.52 1.04 6.63
C SER A 202 3.86 2.18 5.85
N ILE A 203 4.28 2.33 4.58
CA ILE A 203 3.79 3.36 3.68
C ILE A 203 3.05 2.65 2.55
N THR A 204 1.72 2.62 2.63
CA THR A 204 0.86 1.88 1.70
C THR A 204 0.09 2.82 0.79
N PRO A 205 -0.08 2.51 -0.51
CA PRO A 205 -0.91 3.33 -1.39
C PRO A 205 -2.31 3.51 -0.82
N TRP A 206 -2.83 4.73 -0.84
CA TRP A 206 -4.20 5.00 -0.37
C TRP A 206 -5.25 4.35 -1.27
N SER A 207 -4.96 4.26 -2.57
CA SER A 207 -5.86 3.75 -3.58
C SER A 207 -5.06 3.11 -4.71
N THR A 208 -5.61 2.06 -5.30
CA THR A 208 -5.08 1.45 -6.52
C THR A 208 -5.36 2.28 -7.78
N GLN A 209 -6.11 3.38 -7.67
CA GLN A 209 -6.39 4.26 -8.80
C GLN A 209 -5.13 5.04 -9.22
N PRO A 210 -4.77 5.06 -10.52
CA PRO A 210 -3.59 5.78 -11.01
C PRO A 210 -3.57 7.28 -10.68
N ALA A 211 -4.74 7.90 -10.53
CA ALA A 211 -4.87 9.31 -10.16
C ALA A 211 -4.34 9.62 -8.75
N HIS A 212 -4.19 8.60 -7.89
CA HIS A 212 -3.73 8.70 -6.51
C HIS A 212 -2.38 8.02 -6.29
N SER A 213 -1.58 7.86 -7.36
CA SER A 213 -0.32 7.10 -7.33
C SER A 213 0.72 7.64 -6.35
N ASN A 214 0.60 8.90 -5.91
CA ASN A 214 1.49 9.50 -4.92
C ASN A 214 0.82 9.80 -3.56
N ILE A 215 -0.35 9.23 -3.32
CA ILE A 215 -1.09 9.37 -2.06
C ILE A 215 -1.02 8.06 -1.30
N TYR A 216 -0.56 8.14 -0.06
CA TYR A 216 -0.28 7.01 0.79
C TYR A 216 -0.94 7.17 2.15
N ARG A 217 -1.14 6.04 2.82
CA ARG A 217 -1.34 5.95 4.25
C ARG A 217 0.00 5.65 4.90
N ILE A 218 0.30 6.35 5.99
CA ILE A 218 1.50 6.13 6.80
C ILE A 218 1.04 5.49 8.10
N SER A 219 1.51 4.28 8.39
CA SER A 219 1.10 3.52 9.57
C SER A 219 2.30 2.92 10.30
N CYS A 220 2.18 2.73 11.60
CA CYS A 220 3.23 2.16 12.45
C CYS A 220 2.61 1.06 13.32
N LEU A 221 3.28 -0.09 13.40
CA LEU A 221 2.90 -1.16 14.32
C LEU A 221 3.57 -0.88 15.67
N THR A 222 2.89 -0.14 16.53
CA THR A 222 3.51 0.38 17.75
C THR A 222 3.57 -0.67 18.86
N LYS A 223 4.67 -0.67 19.63
CA LYS A 223 4.94 -1.69 20.68
C LYS A 223 3.83 -1.82 21.72
N ASN A 224 3.14 -0.71 22.00
CA ASN A 224 2.14 -0.60 23.08
C ASN A 224 0.76 -0.10 22.61
N GLY A 225 0.56 0.11 21.31
CA GLY A 225 -0.67 0.71 20.76
C GLY A 225 -1.28 -0.07 19.61
N GLY A 226 -0.64 -1.14 19.13
CA GLY A 226 -1.06 -1.83 17.91
C GLY A 226 -0.82 -0.97 16.68
N LEU A 227 -1.55 -1.27 15.60
CA LEU A 227 -1.47 -0.48 14.37
C LEU A 227 -2.03 0.93 14.60
N ARG A 228 -1.23 1.94 14.25
CA ARG A 228 -1.59 3.35 14.35
C ARG A 228 -1.26 4.06 13.04
N CYS A 229 -2.20 4.86 12.55
CA CYS A 229 -2.01 5.69 11.38
C CYS A 229 -1.54 7.09 11.78
N LEU A 230 -0.78 7.72 10.91
CA LEU A 230 -0.43 9.12 11.02
C LEU A 230 -1.64 9.98 10.60
N GLU A 231 -2.13 10.84 11.49
CA GLU A 231 -3.28 11.70 11.21
C GLU A 231 -2.99 13.16 11.51
N ALA A 232 -3.34 14.03 10.56
CA ALA A 232 -3.20 15.47 10.68
C ALA A 232 -4.43 16.10 11.36
N TYR A 233 -4.21 16.93 12.38
CA TYR A 233 -5.22 17.74 13.05
C TYR A 233 -4.85 19.23 12.92
N PRO A 234 -5.10 19.89 11.78
CA PRO A 234 -4.62 21.25 11.54
C PRO A 234 -5.29 22.30 12.41
N LYS A 235 -6.52 22.07 12.85
CA LYS A 235 -7.21 22.97 13.80
C LYS A 235 -6.44 23.08 15.12
N ASP A 236 -5.79 21.98 15.50
CA ASP A 236 -4.99 21.89 16.72
C ASP A 236 -3.48 22.10 16.42
N ASP A 237 -3.10 22.31 15.16
CA ASP A 237 -1.70 22.39 14.70
C ASP A 237 -0.86 21.16 15.12
N LEU A 238 -1.45 19.96 15.03
CA LEU A 238 -0.83 18.73 15.53
C LEU A 238 -0.92 17.56 14.55
N VAL A 239 0.04 16.65 14.66
CA VAL A 239 -0.02 15.31 14.07
C VAL A 239 -0.03 14.29 15.19
N ARG A 240 -0.94 13.31 15.11
CA ARG A 240 -1.16 12.32 16.18
C ARG A 240 -1.28 10.91 15.60
N PRO A 241 -0.92 9.88 16.37
CA PRO A 241 -1.24 8.50 16.02
C PRO A 241 -2.74 8.25 16.25
N SER A 242 -3.43 7.64 15.29
CA SER A 242 -4.86 7.32 15.40
C SER A 242 -5.16 5.90 14.92
N ASN A 243 -6.40 5.45 15.16
CA ASN A 243 -6.88 4.21 14.56
C ASN A 243 -7.03 4.39 13.04
N GLU A 244 -6.94 3.31 12.28
CA GLU A 244 -7.18 3.35 10.85
C GLU A 244 -8.57 3.92 10.53
N SER A 245 -8.60 4.91 9.63
CA SER A 245 -9.83 5.44 9.04
C SER A 245 -9.65 5.71 7.54
N PHE A 246 -10.76 6.02 6.88
CA PHE A 246 -10.78 6.47 5.48
C PHE A 246 -10.90 8.00 5.38
N ASP A 247 -10.58 8.71 6.47
CA ASP A 247 -10.63 10.16 6.48
C ASP A 247 -9.46 10.77 5.72
N GLN A 248 -9.72 11.91 5.08
CA GLN A 248 -8.70 12.66 4.35
C GLN A 248 -7.53 13.10 5.23
N ASP A 249 -7.76 13.21 6.54
CA ASP A 249 -6.75 13.59 7.51
C ASP A 249 -5.66 12.50 7.71
N GLN A 250 -5.88 11.27 7.21
CA GLN A 250 -4.88 10.18 7.15
C GLN A 250 -4.25 10.00 5.75
N MET A 251 -4.58 10.87 4.79
CA MET A 251 -4.06 10.83 3.43
C MET A 251 -2.81 11.71 3.30
N TRP A 252 -1.69 11.09 2.95
CA TRP A 252 -0.40 11.76 2.83
C TRP A 252 0.14 11.64 1.41
N GLN A 253 0.30 12.78 0.76
CA GLN A 253 0.88 12.89 -0.56
C GLN A 253 2.39 13.05 -0.49
N PHE A 254 3.13 12.20 -1.19
CA PHE A 254 4.57 12.26 -1.29
C PHE A 254 4.97 13.00 -2.57
N ILE A 255 5.77 14.06 -2.42
CA ILE A 255 6.26 14.88 -3.53
C ILE A 255 7.77 14.81 -3.51
N SER A 256 8.37 14.22 -4.55
CA SER A 256 9.83 14.10 -4.65
C SER A 256 10.49 15.47 -4.56
N TRP A 257 11.48 15.60 -3.68
CA TRP A 257 12.15 16.87 -3.43
C TRP A 257 12.85 17.42 -4.68
N GLN A 258 13.33 16.53 -5.55
CA GLN A 258 13.99 16.90 -6.82
C GLN A 258 13.05 17.59 -7.81
N THR A 259 11.74 17.37 -7.70
CA THR A 259 10.74 17.95 -8.60
C THR A 259 10.31 19.38 -8.21
N ILE A 260 10.68 19.81 -7.00
CA ILE A 260 10.36 21.12 -6.47
C ILE A 260 11.36 22.10 -7.09
N LYS A 261 10.98 22.71 -8.23
CA LYS A 261 11.79 23.73 -8.90
C LYS A 261 11.99 24.92 -7.97
N ASP A 262 13.20 25.49 -8.01
CA ASP A 262 13.54 26.77 -7.37
C ASP A 262 12.74 27.94 -7.96
#